data_AF-Q3S3F4-F1
#
_entry.id   AF-Q3S3F4-F1
#
_cell.length_a   1.000
_cell.length_b   1.000
_cell.length_c   1.000
_cell.angle_alpha   90.00
_cell.angle_beta   90.00
_cell.angle_gamma   90.00
#
_symmetry.space_group_name_H-M   'P 1'
#
loop_
_entity.id
_entity.type
_entity.pdbx_description
1 polymer ?
#
loop_
_entity_poly.entity_id
_entity_poly.type
_entity_poly.pdbx_seq_one_letter_code
_entity_poly.pdbx_strand_id
1 'polypeptide(L)'
;MQVSKNMIVLNDREKGLMSISQEEEYENYKFALRKSIINDIENKIQIMEILYNIKTKNLYLIDGYKSFEAFINKFLIKKTQAYSYLKIYEHVLRGDLSINDIKQRGVVDVYKSIKSNEVTSQKSKKKPINTVAFST
;
A
#
# COMPACT_ATOMS: atom_id res chain seq x y z
N MET A 1 -17.95 42.04 -68.20
CA MET A 1 -18.36 41.68 -66.82
C MET A 1 -18.40 40.16 -66.74
N GLN A 2 -17.35 39.53 -66.22
CA GLN A 2 -17.35 38.11 -65.84
C GLN A 2 -16.51 38.00 -64.56
N VAL A 3 -17.19 37.68 -63.45
CA VAL A 3 -16.57 37.49 -62.14
C VAL A 3 -16.25 36.01 -62.03
N SER A 4 -14.97 35.65 -62.14
CA SER A 4 -14.51 34.29 -61.89
C SER A 4 -14.55 34.01 -60.38
N LYS A 5 -15.59 33.32 -59.93
CA LYS A 5 -15.62 32.64 -58.62
C LYS A 5 -14.84 31.34 -58.74
N ASN A 6 -13.55 31.35 -58.39
CA ASN A 6 -12.84 30.11 -58.09
C ASN A 6 -12.44 30.08 -56.61
N MET A 7 -13.23 29.26 -55.91
CA MET A 7 -13.17 28.76 -54.55
C MET A 7 -11.75 28.63 -53.97
N ILE A 8 -11.50 29.31 -52.85
CA ILE A 8 -10.38 29.01 -51.95
C ILE A 8 -10.69 27.63 -51.36
N VAL A 9 -9.94 26.61 -51.76
CA VAL A 9 -9.92 25.34 -51.02
C VAL A 9 -9.19 25.63 -49.73
N LEU A 10 -9.97 25.90 -48.67
CA LEU A 10 -9.43 25.87 -47.32
C LEU A 10 -8.98 24.43 -47.08
N ASN A 11 -7.71 24.28 -46.80
CA ASN A 11 -7.14 23.02 -46.37
C ASN A 11 -7.79 22.71 -45.02
N ASP A 12 -8.89 21.95 -45.04
CA ASP A 12 -9.55 21.36 -43.87
C ASP A 12 -8.68 20.24 -43.29
N ARG A 13 -7.39 20.50 -43.12
CA ARG A 13 -6.57 19.80 -42.13
C ARG A 13 -6.96 20.37 -40.77
N GLU A 14 -8.20 20.07 -40.43
CA GLU A 14 -8.65 19.77 -39.09
C GLU A 14 -7.45 19.16 -38.34
N LYS A 15 -7.03 19.86 -37.29
CA LYS A 15 -6.06 19.39 -36.32
C LYS A 15 -6.26 17.88 -36.14
N GLY A 16 -5.30 17.09 -36.61
CA GLY A 16 -5.18 15.69 -36.27
C GLY A 16 -4.85 15.56 -34.78
N LEU A 17 -5.81 15.89 -33.91
CA LEU A 17 -6.01 15.11 -32.70
C LEU A 17 -6.41 13.74 -33.22
N MET A 18 -5.44 12.84 -33.38
CA MET A 18 -5.74 11.42 -33.43
C MET A 18 -6.60 11.15 -32.19
N SER A 19 -7.90 10.88 -32.38
CA SER A 19 -8.71 10.37 -31.29
C SER A 19 -8.06 9.05 -30.90
N ILE A 20 -7.44 9.02 -29.72
CA ILE A 20 -6.93 7.80 -29.10
C ILE A 20 -8.05 6.76 -29.23
N SER A 21 -7.75 5.59 -29.81
CA SER A 21 -8.77 4.56 -29.94
C SER A 21 -9.21 4.12 -28.55
N GLN A 22 -10.44 3.61 -28.41
CA GLN A 22 -10.94 3.15 -27.11
C GLN A 22 -10.03 2.05 -26.52
N GLU A 23 -9.41 1.24 -27.37
CA GLU A 23 -8.42 0.23 -26.97
C GLU A 23 -7.14 0.85 -26.41
N GLU A 24 -6.60 1.88 -27.05
CA GLU A 24 -5.42 2.59 -26.57
C GLU A 24 -5.71 3.33 -25.25
N GLU A 25 -6.88 3.95 -25.13
CA GLU A 25 -7.32 4.59 -23.89
C GLU A 25 -7.42 3.58 -22.74
N TYR A 26 -7.98 2.40 -23.02
CA TYR A 26 -8.09 1.31 -22.05
C TYR A 26 -6.71 0.78 -21.61
N GLU A 27 -5.78 0.56 -22.54
CA GLU A 27 -4.41 0.14 -22.19
C GLU A 27 -3.69 1.19 -21.34
N ASN A 28 -3.87 2.47 -21.67
CA ASN A 28 -3.33 3.58 -20.89
C ASN A 28 -3.88 3.61 -19.47
N TYR A 29 -5.18 3.42 -19.28
CA TYR A 29 -5.78 3.32 -17.94
C TYR A 29 -5.24 2.12 -17.15
N LYS A 30 -5.12 0.94 -17.77
CA LYS A 30 -4.53 -0.23 -17.10
C LYS A 30 -3.09 0.03 -16.66
N PHE A 31 -2.29 0.66 -17.53
CA PHE A 31 -0.91 0.99 -17.20
C PHE A 31 -0.84 2.01 -16.05
N ALA A 32 -1.62 3.09 -16.13
CA ALA A 32 -1.70 4.11 -15.09
C ALA A 32 -2.15 3.51 -13.74
N LEU A 33 -3.13 2.60 -13.77
CA LEU A 33 -3.63 1.93 -12.57
C LEU A 33 -2.54 1.05 -11.94
N ARG A 34 -1.85 0.22 -12.74
CA ARG A 34 -0.73 -0.61 -12.25
C ARG A 34 0.36 0.23 -11.59
N LYS A 35 0.76 1.31 -12.25
CA LYS A 35 1.77 2.24 -11.72
C LYS A 35 1.31 2.89 -10.42
N SER A 36 0.04 3.31 -10.35
CA SER A 36 -0.53 3.94 -9.16
C SER A 36 -0.57 2.98 -7.97
N ILE A 37 -0.93 1.71 -8.21
CA ILE A 37 -0.94 0.67 -7.16
C ILE A 37 0.48 0.39 -6.64
N ILE A 38 1.46 0.24 -7.54
CA ILE A 38 2.87 0.02 -7.14
C ILE A 38 3.35 1.18 -6.28
N ASN A 39 3.12 2.42 -6.74
CA ASN A 39 3.51 3.62 -6.01
C ASN A 39 2.81 3.72 -4.65
N ASP A 40 1.52 3.37 -4.55
CA ASP A 40 0.81 3.33 -3.27
C ASP A 40 1.43 2.31 -2.29
N ILE A 41 1.82 1.12 -2.77
CA ILE A 41 2.49 0.13 -1.92
C ILE A 41 3.87 0.62 -1.47
N GLU A 42 4.66 1.20 -2.37
CA GLU A 42 5.97 1.76 -2.04
C GLU A 42 5.86 2.89 -1.01
N ASN A 43 4.91 3.80 -1.18
CA ASN A 43 4.63 4.87 -0.22
C ASN A 43 4.23 4.29 1.14
N LYS A 44 3.39 3.25 1.19
CA LYS A 44 3.04 2.59 2.46
C LYS A 44 4.26 1.97 3.15
N ILE A 45 5.19 1.37 2.40
CA ILE A 45 6.43 0.80 2.96
C ILE A 45 7.32 1.90 3.54
N GLN A 46 7.45 3.03 2.85
CA GLN A 46 8.18 4.19 3.39
C GLN A 46 7.53 4.73 4.67
N ILE A 47 6.19 4.84 4.68
CA ILE A 47 5.44 5.25 5.89
C ILE A 47 5.69 4.27 7.04
N MET A 48 5.72 2.96 6.79
CA MET A 48 6.02 1.95 7.81
C MET A 48 7.37 2.21 8.48
N GLU A 49 8.41 2.43 7.69
CA GLU A 49 9.77 2.74 8.17
C GLU A 49 9.81 4.04 8.98
N ILE A 50 9.22 5.11 8.45
CA ILE A 50 9.18 6.42 9.13
C ILE A 50 8.47 6.31 10.48
N LEU A 51 7.28 5.71 10.51
CA LEU A 51 6.50 5.54 11.74
C LEU A 51 7.27 4.69 12.76
N TYR A 52 7.94 3.63 12.31
CA TYR A 52 8.74 2.76 13.17
C TYR A 52 9.90 3.54 13.81
N ASN A 53 10.66 4.28 13.02
CA ASN A 53 11.78 5.09 13.50
C ASN A 53 11.32 6.19 14.48
N ILE A 54 10.22 6.89 14.17
CA ILE A 54 9.67 7.92 15.05
C ILE A 54 9.20 7.32 16.38
N LYS A 55 8.52 6.17 16.34
CA LYS A 55 8.02 5.51 17.54
C LYS A 55 9.15 4.98 18.42
N THR A 56 10.08 4.22 17.83
CA THR A 56 11.14 3.53 18.58
C THR A 56 12.12 4.50 19.24
N LYS A 57 12.44 5.60 18.55
CA LYS A 57 13.31 6.67 19.07
C LYS A 57 12.55 7.74 19.86
N ASN A 58 11.23 7.59 20.02
CA ASN A 58 10.34 8.57 20.64
C ASN A 58 10.47 10.01 20.07
N LEU A 59 10.71 10.15 18.76
CA LEU A 59 10.95 11.45 18.13
C LEU A 59 9.73 12.37 18.16
N TYR A 60 8.53 11.81 18.31
CA TYR A 60 7.31 12.59 18.48
C TYR A 60 7.33 13.48 19.74
N LEU A 61 8.22 13.22 20.70
CA LEU A 61 8.40 14.08 21.88
C LEU A 61 9.02 15.44 21.52
N ILE A 62 9.74 15.55 20.40
CA ILE A 62 10.40 16.79 19.96
C ILE A 62 9.35 17.89 19.71
N ASP A 63 8.21 17.52 19.10
CA ASP A 63 7.08 18.42 18.87
C ASP A 63 6.15 18.51 20.10
N GLY A 64 6.53 17.93 21.24
CA GLY A 64 5.76 17.97 22.48
C GLY A 64 4.54 17.04 22.52
N TYR A 65 4.41 16.06 21.61
CA TYR A 65 3.31 15.10 21.68
C TYR A 65 3.47 14.18 22.88
N LYS A 66 2.45 14.09 23.73
CA LYS A 66 2.45 13.22 24.93
C LYS A 66 2.46 11.72 24.61
N SER A 67 2.11 11.34 23.38
CA SER A 67 2.08 9.95 22.94
C SER A 67 2.24 9.84 21.43
N PHE A 68 2.72 8.69 20.97
CA PHE A 68 2.79 8.38 19.54
C PHE A 68 1.42 8.46 18.86
N GLU A 69 0.34 8.10 19.58
CA GLU A 69 -1.03 8.21 19.07
C GLU A 69 -1.44 9.67 18.81
N ALA A 70 -1.10 10.58 19.72
CA ALA A 70 -1.36 12.00 19.53
C ALA A 70 -0.62 12.57 18.31
N PHE A 71 0.60 12.09 18.05
CA PHE A 71 1.39 12.45 16.88
C PHE A 71 0.74 11.96 15.57
N ILE A 72 0.42 10.67 15.45
CA ILE A 72 -0.12 10.12 14.18
C ILE A 72 -1.49 10.69 13.82
N ASN A 73 -2.29 11.11 14.82
CA ASN A 73 -3.59 11.73 14.60
C ASN A 73 -3.49 13.05 13.79
N LYS A 74 -2.34 13.73 13.83
CA LYS A 74 -2.09 14.95 13.05
C LYS A 74 -1.91 14.70 11.56
N PHE A 75 -1.53 13.48 11.18
CA PHE A 75 -1.32 13.07 9.81
C PHE A 75 -2.52 12.30 9.23
N LEU A 76 -3.68 12.35 9.90
CA LEU A 76 -4.90 11.63 9.52
C LEU A 76 -4.71 10.09 9.45
N ILE A 77 -3.71 9.56 10.17
CA ILE A 77 -3.45 8.13 10.22
C ILE A 77 -4.24 7.53 11.37
N LYS A 78 -5.13 6.57 11.07
CA LYS A 78 -5.88 5.85 12.09
C LYS A 78 -4.93 5.02 12.97
N LYS A 79 -5.18 4.98 14.28
CA LYS A 79 -4.42 4.16 15.24
C LYS A 79 -4.23 2.72 14.76
N THR A 80 -5.32 2.04 14.40
CA THR A 80 -5.27 0.64 13.95
C THR A 80 -4.37 0.44 12.73
N GLN A 81 -4.33 1.39 11.81
CA GLN A 81 -3.47 1.36 10.64
C GLN A 81 -2.00 1.57 11.02
N ALA A 82 -1.69 2.59 11.84
CA ALA A 82 -0.33 2.84 12.29
C ALA A 82 0.28 1.63 13.02
N TYR A 83 -0.47 1.03 13.94
CA TYR A 83 0.01 -0.15 14.68
C TYR A 83 0.13 -1.39 13.79
N SER A 84 -0.71 -1.52 12.75
CA SER A 84 -0.53 -2.56 11.72
C SER A 84 0.76 -2.34 10.93
N TYR A 85 1.08 -1.11 10.57
CA TYR A 85 2.30 -0.75 9.84
C TYR A 85 3.56 -1.05 10.65
N LEU A 86 3.57 -0.67 11.93
CA LEU A 86 4.67 -0.99 12.84
C LEU A 86 4.92 -2.50 12.89
N LYS A 87 3.86 -3.28 13.05
CA LYS A 87 3.94 -4.73 13.14
C LYS A 87 4.47 -5.39 11.86
N ILE A 88 4.00 -4.94 10.70
CA ILE A 88 4.50 -5.45 9.41
C ILE A 88 5.99 -5.16 9.29
N TYR A 89 6.41 -3.94 9.62
CA TYR A 89 7.82 -3.53 9.54
C TYR A 89 8.72 -4.32 10.50
N GLU A 90 8.24 -4.66 11.70
CA GLU A 90 8.97 -5.54 12.62
C GLU A 90 9.26 -6.93 12.03
N HIS A 91 8.36 -7.49 11.22
CA HIS A 91 8.63 -8.73 10.50
C HIS A 91 9.66 -8.53 9.38
N VAL A 92 9.66 -7.36 8.72
CA VAL A 92 10.67 -7.02 7.73
C VAL A 92 12.06 -6.93 8.38
N LEU A 93 12.16 -6.24 9.51
CA LEU A 93 13.43 -6.10 10.25
C LEU A 93 13.96 -7.44 10.79
N ARG A 94 13.06 -8.38 11.14
CA ARG A 94 13.44 -9.74 11.54
C ARG A 94 13.89 -10.62 10.37
N GLY A 95 13.63 -10.22 9.12
CA GLY A 95 13.88 -11.04 7.94
C GLY A 95 12.79 -12.09 7.66
N ASP A 96 11.71 -12.12 8.45
CA ASP A 96 10.57 -13.03 8.26
C ASP A 96 9.72 -12.67 7.02
N LEU A 97 9.87 -11.44 6.53
CA LEU A 97 9.09 -10.88 5.43
C LEU A 97 9.98 -9.99 4.56
N SER A 98 10.06 -10.25 3.26
CA SER A 98 10.79 -9.37 2.36
C SER A 98 9.93 -8.19 1.89
N ILE A 99 10.58 -7.06 1.59
CA ILE A 99 9.94 -5.90 0.95
C ILE A 99 9.30 -6.31 -0.38
N ASN A 100 9.94 -7.21 -1.13
CA ASN A 100 9.42 -7.70 -2.41
C ASN A 100 8.12 -8.49 -2.22
N ASP A 101 8.01 -9.30 -1.17
CA ASP A 101 6.77 -10.03 -0.85
C ASP A 101 5.61 -9.07 -0.54
N ILE A 102 5.90 -7.91 0.06
CA ILE A 102 4.91 -6.86 0.30
C ILE A 102 4.48 -6.22 -1.02
N LYS A 103 5.42 -5.94 -1.93
CA LYS A 103 5.12 -5.39 -3.26
C LYS A 103 4.25 -6.33 -4.09
N GLN A 104 4.49 -7.64 -4.02
CA GLN A 104 3.74 -8.64 -4.79
C GLN A 104 2.36 -8.93 -4.21
N ARG A 105 2.24 -9.09 -2.88
CA ARG A 105 0.98 -9.49 -2.23
C ARG A 105 0.13 -8.30 -1.80
N GLY A 106 0.71 -7.12 -1.66
CA GLY A 106 0.06 -5.95 -1.09
C GLY A 106 -0.04 -6.00 0.44
N VAL A 107 -0.21 -4.83 1.05
CA VAL A 107 -0.14 -4.64 2.51
C VAL A 107 -1.28 -5.34 3.26
N VAL A 108 -2.49 -5.38 2.68
CA VAL A 108 -3.67 -5.96 3.33
C VAL A 108 -3.51 -7.47 3.52
N ASP A 109 -3.07 -8.17 2.49
CA ASP A 109 -2.94 -9.63 2.54
C ASP A 109 -1.73 -10.07 3.36
N VAL A 110 -0.64 -9.29 3.31
CA VAL A 110 0.49 -9.44 4.25
C VAL A 110 0.01 -9.37 5.69
N TYR A 111 -0.77 -8.33 6.05
CA TYR A 111 -1.27 -8.18 7.42
C TYR A 111 -2.15 -9.35 7.86
N LYS A 112 -3.06 -9.81 6.99
CA LYS A 112 -3.90 -10.99 7.27
C LYS A 112 -3.04 -12.24 7.52
N SER A 113 -2.02 -12.47 6.70
CA SER A 113 -1.13 -13.62 6.82
C SER A 113 -0.32 -13.62 8.13
N ILE A 114 0.18 -12.46 8.55
CA ILE A 114 0.85 -12.30 9.84
C ILE A 114 -0.12 -12.61 10.98
N LYS A 115 -1.32 -12.04 10.93
CA LYS A 115 -2.35 -12.25 11.96
C LYS A 115 -2.78 -13.71 12.06
N SER A 116 -2.92 -14.44 10.95
CA SER A 116 -3.27 -15.86 10.98
C SER A 116 -2.16 -16.72 11.57
N ASN A 117 -0.90 -16.45 11.21
CA ASN A 117 0.25 -17.23 11.66
C ASN A 117 0.49 -17.13 13.17
N GLU A 118 0.17 -15.99 13.78
CA GLU A 118 0.23 -15.85 15.24
C GLU A 118 -0.86 -16.65 15.96
N VAL A 119 -2.07 -16.71 15.40
CA VAL A 119 -3.18 -17.48 15.98
C VAL A 119 -2.87 -18.97 15.96
N THR A 120 -2.29 -19.51 14.88
CA THR A 120 -1.84 -20.90 14.82
C THR A 120 -0.67 -21.19 15.75
N SER A 121 0.30 -20.29 15.84
CA SER A 121 1.46 -20.42 16.75
C SER A 121 1.08 -20.38 18.24
N GLN A 122 -0.03 -19.71 18.59
CA GLN A 122 -0.56 -19.71 19.96
C GLN A 122 -1.34 -20.99 20.29
N LYS A 123 -2.00 -21.61 19.30
CA LYS A 123 -2.72 -22.88 19.50
C LYS A 123 -1.77 -24.05 19.70
N SER A 124 -0.65 -24.09 18.99
CA SER A 124 0.36 -25.15 19.13
C SER A 124 1.16 -25.10 20.43
N LYS A 125 1.17 -23.96 21.15
CA LYS A 125 1.81 -23.83 22.48
C LYS A 125 0.95 -24.35 23.64
N LYS A 126 -0.32 -24.71 23.43
CA LYS A 126 -1.14 -25.42 24.43
C LYS A 126 -0.80 -26.91 24.39
N LYS A 127 0.09 -27.37 25.28
CA LYS A 127 0.46 -28.79 25.42
C LYS A 127 -0.78 -29.67 25.69
N PRO A 128 -0.79 -30.94 25.21
CA PRO A 128 -1.80 -31.90 25.64
C PRO A 128 -1.65 -32.15 27.15
N ILE A 129 -2.77 -32.10 27.86
CA ILE A 129 -2.84 -32.43 29.28
C ILE A 129 -2.53 -33.92 29.39
N ASN A 130 -1.41 -34.28 30.04
CA ASN A 130 -1.11 -35.67 30.39
C ASN A 130 -2.21 -36.18 31.33
N THR A 131 -3.09 -37.05 30.84
CA THR A 131 -4.00 -37.80 31.70
C THR A 131 -3.19 -38.89 32.40
N VAL A 132 -2.89 -38.66 33.68
CA VAL A 132 -2.31 -39.70 34.53
C VAL A 132 -3.42 -40.73 34.81
N ALA A 133 -3.30 -41.92 34.24
CA ALA A 133 -4.17 -43.03 34.59
C ALA A 133 -3.77 -43.54 35.98
N PHE A 134 -4.63 -43.32 36.98
CA PHE A 134 -4.53 -44.02 38.24
C PHE A 134 -4.93 -45.48 37.99
N SER A 135 -3.94 -46.37 38.00
CA SER A 135 -4.17 -47.81 38.11
C SER A 135 -4.50 -48.15 39.55
N THR A 136 -5.70 -48.68 39.77
CA THR A 136 -6.11 -49.41 40.98
C THR A 136 -6.13 -50.89 40.66
#